data_AF-A0A2M7DTH0-F1
#
_entry.id   AF-A0A2M7DTH0-F1
#
_cell.length_a   1.000
_cell.length_b   1.000
_cell.length_c   1.000
_cell.angle_alpha   90.00
_cell.angle_beta   90.00
_cell.angle_gamma   90.00
#
_symmetry.space_group_name_H-M   'P 1'
#
loop_
_entity.id
_entity.type
_entity.pdbx_description
1 polymer ?
#
loop_
_entity_poly.entity_id
_entity_poly.type
_entity_poly.pdbx_seq_one_letter_code
_entity_poly.pdbx_strand_id
1 'polypeptide(L)' 'MKISFDEKADAMYIQFQESNNAIKETIKIKDGFLVDIGTDGKVFGIEILDASKKIPKENIGKLDIDFPVRVAV' A
#
# COMPACT_ATOMS: atom_id res chain seq x y z
N MET A 1 7.20 6.91 0.53
CA MET A 1 6.50 5.61 0.63
C MET A 1 6.40 5.21 2.10
N LYS A 2 5.22 4.79 2.56
CA LYS A 2 4.95 4.36 3.93
C LYS A 2 4.06 3.12 3.91
N ILE A 3 4.42 2.11 4.68
CA ILE A 3 3.60 0.90 4.87
C ILE A 3 3.14 0.90 6.32
N SER A 4 1.85 0.69 6.55
CA SER A 4 1.27 0.63 7.89
C SER A 4 0.25 -0.49 8.00
N PHE A 5 0.19 -1.11 9.17
CA PHE A 5 -0.82 -2.09 9.53
C PHE A 5 -1.56 -1.60 10.78
N ASP A 6 -2.89 -1.56 10.71
CA ASP A 6 -3.76 -1.31 11.86
C ASP A 6 -4.32 -2.65 12.35
N GLU A 7 -3.83 -3.11 13.50
CA GLU A 7 -4.24 -4.37 14.10
C GLU A 7 -5.72 -4.40 14.52
N LYS A 8 -6.29 -3.25 14.91
CA LYS A 8 -7.69 -3.18 15.35
C LYS A 8 -8.64 -3.29 14.17
N ALA A 9 -8.26 -2.69 13.04
CA ALA A 9 -9.03 -2.75 11.80
C ALA A 9 -8.73 -4.00 10.95
N ASP A 10 -7.65 -4.74 11.26
CA ASP A 10 -7.06 -5.78 10.40
C ASP A 10 -6.85 -5.28 8.97
N ALA A 11 -6.23 -4.10 8.85
CA ALA A 11 -6.07 -3.39 7.59
C ALA A 11 -4.60 -3.00 7.33
N MET A 12 -4.13 -3.22 6.11
CA MET A 12 -2.84 -2.76 5.64
C MET A 12 -3.01 -1.62 4.64
N TYR A 13 -2.21 -0.57 4.80
CA TYR A 13 -2.13 0.54 3.86
C TYR A 13 -0.71 0.69 3.34
N ILE A 14 -0.57 0.80 2.02
CA ILE A 14 0.69 1.09 1.33
C ILE A 14 0.53 2.44 0.64
N GLN A 15 1.17 3.46 1.19
CA GLN A 15 1.17 4.81 0.65
C GLN A 15 2.40 5.04 -0.24
N PHE A 16 2.17 5.48 -1.48
CA PHE A 16 3.25 5.78 -2.42
C PHE A 16 3.59 7.27 -2.47
N GLN A 17 2.58 8.13 -2.40
CA GLN A 17 2.72 9.59 -2.51
C GLN A 17 2.77 10.27 -1.14
N GLU A 18 3.30 11.49 -1.09
CA GLU A 18 3.27 12.34 0.10
C GLU A 18 1.83 12.68 0.52
N SER A 19 1.60 12.89 1.82
CA SER A 19 0.27 13.13 2.40
C SER A 19 -0.38 14.47 2.00
N ASN A 20 0.36 15.36 1.33
CA ASN A 20 -0.15 16.63 0.83
C ASN A 20 -0.89 16.49 -0.52
N ASN A 21 -0.81 15.34 -1.19
CA ASN A 21 -1.66 15.04 -2.36
C ASN A 21 -3.02 14.54 -1.87
N ALA A 22 -4.11 15.18 -2.32
CA ALA A 22 -5.45 14.75 -1.95
C ALA A 22 -5.87 13.51 -2.74
N ILE A 23 -6.59 12.60 -2.09
CA ILE A 23 -7.25 11.47 -2.76
C ILE A 23 -8.46 12.02 -3.52
N LYS A 24 -8.53 11.72 -4.82
CA LYS A 24 -9.64 12.10 -5.70
C LYS A 24 -10.70 11.02 -5.74
N GLU A 25 -10.28 9.77 -5.84
CA GLU A 25 -11.18 8.62 -5.91
C GLU A 25 -10.52 7.37 -5.33
N THR A 26 -11.34 6.46 -4.84
CA THR A 26 -10.93 5.13 -4.36
C THR A 26 -11.60 4.08 -5.24
N ILE A 27 -10.79 3.26 -5.89
CA ILE A 27 -11.24 2.20 -6.80
C ILE A 27 -11.22 0.87 -6.04
N LYS A 28 -12.40 0.26 -5.89
CA LYS A 28 -12.51 -1.11 -5.37
C LYS A 28 -12.20 -2.12 -6.47
N ILE A 29 -11.05 -2.77 -6.39
CA ILE A 29 -10.63 -3.79 -7.37
C ILE A 29 -11.35 -5.12 -7.10
N LYS A 30 -11.51 -5.46 -5.81
CA LYS A 30 -12.26 -6.61 -5.31
C LYS A 30 -12.57 -6.42 -3.83
N ASP A 31 -13.32 -7.34 -3.23
CA ASP A 31 -13.64 -7.27 -1.80
C ASP A 31 -12.37 -7.22 -0.93
N GLY A 32 -12.26 -6.13 -0.16
CA GLY A 32 -11.13 -5.84 0.72
C GLY A 32 -9.83 -5.46 0.01
N PHE A 33 -9.86 -5.06 -1.27
CA PHE A 33 -8.71 -4.49 -1.97
C PHE A 33 -9.12 -3.22 -2.72
N LEU A 34 -8.51 -2.10 -2.32
CA LEU A 34 -8.82 -0.77 -2.82
C LEU A 34 -7.54 -0.06 -3.26
N VAL A 35 -7.68 0.80 -4.26
CA VAL A 35 -6.61 1.64 -4.78
C VAL A 35 -7.06 3.09 -4.73
N ASP A 36 -6.32 3.93 -4.02
CA ASP A 36 -6.56 5.37 -3.97
C ASP A 36 -5.83 6.05 -5.13
N ILE A 37 -6.55 6.89 -5.86
CA ILE A 37 -6.00 7.71 -6.95
C ILE A 37 -5.97 9.16 -6.48
N GLY A 38 -4.80 9.78 -6.59
CA GLY A 38 -4.57 11.18 -6.26
C GLY A 38 -5.18 12.13 -7.28
N THR A 39 -5.30 13.41 -6.91
CA THR A 39 -5.77 14.47 -7.82
C THR A 39 -4.90 14.64 -9.09
N ASP A 40 -3.63 14.24 -9.03
CA ASP A 40 -2.71 14.22 -10.17
C ASP A 40 -2.86 12.99 -11.09
N GLY A 41 -3.85 12.14 -10.82
CA GLY A 41 -4.14 10.93 -11.59
C GLY A 41 -3.19 9.77 -11.33
N LYS A 42 -2.29 9.88 -10.36
CA LYS A 42 -1.37 8.80 -9.98
C LYS A 42 -1.95 7.97 -8.84
N VAL A 43 -1.44 6.75 -8.69
CA VAL A 43 -1.72 5.93 -7.51
C VAL A 43 -1.17 6.64 -6.27
N PHE A 44 -2.07 6.94 -5.35
CA PHE A 44 -1.75 7.51 -4.05
C PHE A 44 -1.39 6.41 -3.05
N GLY A 45 -2.22 5.36 -2.98
CA GLY A 45 -2.02 4.24 -2.07
C GLY A 45 -2.87 3.00 -2.40
N ILE A 46 -2.60 1.91 -1.69
CA ILE A 46 -3.37 0.66 -1.75
C ILE A 46 -3.83 0.32 -0.33
N GLU A 47 -5.10 -0.03 -0.19
CA GLU A 47 -5.69 -0.53 1.05
C GLU A 47 -6.09 -1.99 0.91
N ILE A 48 -5.72 -2.79 1.92
CA ILE A 48 -6.04 -4.22 2.01
C ILE A 48 -6.74 -4.45 3.35
N LEU A 49 -8.04 -4.76 3.31
CA LEU A 49 -8.84 -5.11 4.49
C LEU A 49 -8.77 -6.60 4.77
N ASP A 50 -9.00 -7.03 6.00
CA ASP A 50 -8.73 -8.40 6.48
C ASP A 50 -7.32 -8.88 6.06
N ALA A 51 -6.31 -8.03 6.24
CA ALA A 51 -4.98 -8.32 5.70
C ALA A 51 -4.41 -9.61 6.30
N SER A 52 -4.71 -9.90 7.58
CA SER A 52 -4.32 -11.15 8.24
C SER A 52 -4.87 -12.43 7.61
N LYS A 53 -5.97 -12.32 6.85
CA LYS A 53 -6.58 -13.44 6.11
C LYS A 53 -6.05 -13.57 4.68
N LYS A 54 -5.43 -12.51 4.16
CA LYS A 54 -4.99 -12.40 2.76
C LYS A 54 -3.47 -12.51 2.61
N ILE A 55 -2.72 -12.25 3.68
CA ILE A 55 -1.27 -12.29 3.75
C ILE A 55 -0.87 -13.35 4.77
N PRO A 56 0.05 -14.29 4.44
CA PRO A 56 0.57 -15.24 5.40
C PRO A 56 1.17 -14.53 6.61
N LYS A 57 0.89 -15.03 7.83
CA LYS A 57 1.32 -14.36 9.08
C LYS A 57 2.82 -14.17 9.17
N GLU A 58 3.59 -15.12 8.65
CA GLU A 58 5.05 -15.07 8.56
C GLU A 58 5.57 -13.92 7.68
N ASN A 59 4.73 -13.42 6.77
CA ASN A 59 5.05 -12.28 5.91
C ASN A 59 4.49 -10.96 6.46
N ILE A 60 3.59 -11.00 7.45
CA ILE A 60 3.11 -9.80 8.13
C ILE A 60 4.24 -9.28 9.02
N GLY A 61 4.75 -8.09 8.71
CA GLY A 61 5.91 -7.49 9.38
C GLY A 61 7.25 -7.82 8.74
N LYS A 62 7.28 -8.57 7.63
CA LYS A 62 8.47 -8.75 6.80
C LYS A 62 8.42 -7.87 5.56
N LEU A 63 9.52 -7.19 5.25
CA LEU A 63 9.68 -6.41 4.03
C LEU A 63 10.97 -6.82 3.33
N ASP A 64 10.84 -7.47 2.18
CA ASP A 64 11.98 -7.80 1.31
C ASP A 64 12.12 -6.70 0.25
N ILE A 65 13.31 -6.10 0.15
CA ILE A 65 13.61 -5.01 -0.79
C ILE A 65 14.87 -5.35 -1.58
N ASP A 66 14.71 -5.48 -2.90
CA ASP A 66 15.83 -5.59 -3.82
C ASP A 66 16.03 -4.24 -4.53
N PHE A 67 17.20 -3.62 -4.32
CA PHE A 67 17.57 -2.41 -5.03
C PHE A 67 18.41 -2.75 -6.26
N PRO A 68 18.12 -2.16 -7.43
CA PRO A 68 19.03 -2.27 -8.58
C PRO A 68 20.33 -1.54 -8.25
N VAL A 69 21.44 -2.28 -8.14
CA VAL A 69 22.77 -1.68 -8.06
C VAL A 69 23.14 -1.17 -9.43
N ARG A 70 22.97 0.13 -9.68
CA ARG A 70 23.63 0.78 -10.81
C ARG A 70 25.08 1.01 -10.42
N VAL A 71 25.97 0.12 -10.88
CA VAL A 71 27.38 0.47 -10.95
C VAL A 71 27.48 1.56 -12.01
N ALA A 72 27.79 2.79 -11.61
CA ALA A 72 28.10 3.84 -12.56
C ALA A 72 29.27 3.37 -13.42
N VAL A 73 29.04 3.26 -14.73
CA VAL A 73 30.10 3.06 -15.73
C VAL A 73 30.64 4.43 -16.13
#